data_AF-A0A6J4WVF1-F1
#
_entry.id   AF-A0A6J4WVF1-F1
#
_cell.length_a   1.000
_cell.length_b   1.000
_cell.length_c   1.000
_cell.angle_alpha   90.00
_cell.angle_beta   90.00
_cell.angle_gamma   90.00
#
_symmetry.space_group_name_H-M   'P 1'
#
loop_
_entity.id
_entity.type
_entity.pdbx_description
1 polymer ?
#
loop_
_entity_poly.entity_id
_entity_poly.type
_entity_poly.pdbx_seq_one_letter_code
_entity_poly.pdbx_strand_id
1 'polypeptide(L)'
;MMKPEQILASSDILDKIESVCRRHFYAENDRNECYIFVLDSLKADNYKRLRAFKGQSKLTTYLYSLVNSLAIDFRRKRYGRRRIPTAVVTLGKWAEAVYRLVCWQNFSVDDAYDFLQVDGLFSGSYEQFQQAIVPIQKAPCRQNPSFMTMDDCGGGASQKMKDSGSNPLETLIKKLNRQRRIEAVKVIRETTDSLPENDQLLVRLVYGSDHPVRVAAKVIDLSASAARRRLKGLLIKYRENLLAAGIREL
;
A
#
# COMPACT_ATOMS: atom_id res chain seq x y z
N MET A 1 17.97 -29.11 23.06
CA MET A 1 18.60 -28.55 21.85
C MET A 1 17.54 -28.49 20.75
N MET A 2 17.27 -27.32 20.17
CA MET A 2 16.23 -27.14 19.13
C MET A 2 16.58 -27.94 17.87
N LYS A 3 15.65 -28.74 17.34
CA LYS A 3 15.82 -29.52 16.10
C LYS A 3 15.18 -28.75 14.93
N PRO A 4 15.95 -27.97 14.15
CA PRO A 4 15.39 -27.08 13.13
C PRO A 4 14.67 -27.83 12.00
N GLU A 5 15.09 -29.05 11.70
CA GLU A 5 14.44 -29.93 10.71
C GLU A 5 12.99 -30.26 11.09
N GLN A 6 12.73 -30.55 12.36
CA GLN A 6 11.37 -30.86 12.86
C GLN A 6 10.45 -29.65 12.80
N ILE A 7 11.01 -28.44 12.93
CA ILE A 7 10.26 -27.18 12.85
C ILE A 7 9.79 -26.96 11.42
N LEU A 8 10.66 -27.18 10.43
CA LEU A 8 10.31 -27.03 9.01
C LEU A 8 9.54 -28.22 8.44
N ALA A 9 9.45 -29.34 9.16
CA ALA A 9 8.57 -30.46 8.84
C ALA A 9 7.12 -30.25 9.32
N SER A 10 6.86 -29.27 10.18
CA SER A 10 5.52 -28.98 10.69
C SER A 10 4.68 -28.25 9.65
N SER A 11 3.51 -28.80 9.30
CA SER A 11 2.58 -28.18 8.35
C SER A 11 2.12 -26.78 8.79
N ASP A 12 1.80 -26.59 10.08
CA ASP A 12 1.38 -25.29 10.63
C ASP A 12 2.43 -24.19 10.41
N ILE A 13 3.72 -24.53 10.46
CA ILE A 13 4.79 -23.57 10.24
C ILE A 13 4.94 -23.24 8.75
N LEU A 14 4.82 -24.24 7.88
CA LEU A 14 4.85 -24.04 6.43
C LEU A 14 3.66 -23.16 5.98
N ASP A 15 2.47 -23.42 6.52
CA ASP A 15 1.26 -22.64 6.24
C ASP A 15 1.43 -21.18 6.69
N LYS A 16 2.07 -20.94 7.84
CA LYS A 16 2.42 -19.59 8.32
C LYS A 16 3.42 -18.90 7.41
N ILE A 17 4.43 -19.61 6.91
CA ILE A 17 5.40 -19.05 5.97
C ILE A 17 4.69 -18.65 4.68
N GLU A 18 3.81 -19.52 4.17
CA GLU A 18 3.04 -19.23 2.97
C GLU A 18 2.12 -18.02 3.17
N SER A 19 1.44 -17.93 4.33
CA SER A 19 0.59 -16.78 4.70
C SER A 19 1.37 -15.47 4.69
N VAL A 20 2.61 -15.45 5.21
CA VAL A 20 3.47 -14.26 5.15
C VAL A 20 3.84 -13.93 3.70
N CYS A 21 4.20 -14.91 2.88
CA CYS A 21 4.54 -14.67 1.48
C CYS A 21 3.34 -14.12 0.68
N ARG A 22 2.13 -14.63 0.93
CA ARG A 22 0.86 -14.14 0.35
C ARG A 22 0.57 -12.68 0.70
N ARG A 23 1.00 -12.21 1.88
CA ARG A 23 0.84 -10.80 2.29
C ARG A 23 1.78 -9.86 1.55
N HIS A 24 2.95 -10.33 1.11
CA HIS A 24 3.94 -9.50 0.41
C HIS A 24 3.77 -9.51 -1.11
N PHE A 25 3.29 -10.62 -1.67
CA PHE A 25 3.20 -10.84 -3.11
C PHE A 25 1.82 -11.33 -3.50
N TYR A 26 1.14 -10.52 -4.32
CA TYR A 26 -0.14 -10.86 -4.92
C TYR A 26 0.00 -11.90 -6.04
N ALA A 27 0.98 -11.70 -6.93
CA ALA A 27 1.22 -12.58 -8.07
C ALA A 27 1.70 -13.96 -7.61
N GLU A 28 1.08 -15.01 -8.14
CA GLU A 28 1.34 -16.40 -7.73
C GLU A 28 2.80 -16.81 -7.95
N ASN A 29 3.38 -16.44 -9.09
CA ASN A 29 4.79 -16.75 -9.39
C ASN A 29 5.73 -16.09 -8.37
N ASP A 30 5.58 -14.78 -8.14
CA ASP A 30 6.40 -14.06 -7.15
C ASP A 30 6.25 -14.63 -5.75
N ARG A 31 5.03 -15.03 -5.37
CA ARG A 31 4.74 -15.67 -4.08
C ARG A 31 5.47 -17.01 -3.95
N ASN A 32 5.38 -17.86 -4.96
CA ASN A 32 5.99 -19.18 -4.95
C ASN A 32 7.52 -19.09 -4.94
N GLU A 33 8.09 -18.17 -5.73
CA GLU A 33 9.53 -17.88 -5.70
C GLU A 33 9.98 -17.33 -4.34
N CYS A 34 9.21 -16.42 -3.75
CA CYS A 34 9.48 -15.91 -2.40
C CYS A 34 9.45 -17.04 -1.37
N TYR A 35 8.46 -17.93 -1.45
CA TYR A 35 8.32 -19.07 -0.54
C TYR A 35 9.54 -19.99 -0.61
N ILE A 36 9.97 -20.36 -1.82
CA ILE A 36 11.18 -21.17 -2.03
C ILE A 36 12.41 -20.44 -1.48
N PHE A 37 12.57 -19.15 -1.80
CA PHE A 37 13.68 -18.34 -1.30
C PHE A 37 13.75 -18.30 0.23
N VAL A 38 12.59 -18.20 0.91
CA VAL A 38 12.51 -18.24 2.37
C VAL A 38 12.95 -19.61 2.89
N LEU A 39 12.44 -20.71 2.33
CA LEU A 39 12.82 -22.05 2.77
C LEU A 39 14.32 -22.32 2.60
N ASP A 40 14.90 -21.94 1.46
CA ASP A 40 16.34 -22.07 1.21
C ASP A 40 17.14 -21.20 2.18
N SER A 41 16.67 -19.97 2.43
CA SER A 41 17.26 -19.04 3.39
C SER A 41 17.21 -19.51 4.85
N LEU A 42 16.23 -20.35 5.20
CA LEU A 42 16.12 -20.97 6.53
C LEU A 42 16.98 -22.23 6.66
N LYS A 43 17.19 -22.97 5.56
CA LYS A 43 18.07 -24.16 5.49
C LYS A 43 19.55 -23.81 5.39
N ALA A 44 19.87 -22.65 4.82
CA ALA A 44 21.23 -22.17 4.61
C ALA A 44 22.10 -22.24 5.88
N ASP A 45 23.40 -22.48 5.68
CA ASP A 45 24.41 -22.58 6.74
C ASP A 45 24.02 -23.54 7.88
N ASN A 46 23.47 -24.72 7.56
CA ASN A 46 22.98 -25.70 8.53
C ASN A 46 21.98 -25.10 9.53
N TYR A 47 20.97 -24.41 8.99
CA TYR A 47 19.92 -23.75 9.76
C TYR A 47 20.41 -22.68 10.74
N LYS A 48 21.53 -22.01 10.44
CA LYS A 48 22.18 -21.01 11.31
C LYS A 48 21.21 -20.00 11.89
N ARG A 49 20.31 -19.46 11.06
CA ARG A 49 19.30 -18.49 11.48
C ARG A 49 18.33 -19.08 12.51
N LEU A 50 17.78 -20.27 12.26
CA LEU A 50 16.89 -20.93 13.22
C LEU A 50 17.61 -21.28 14.54
N ARG A 51 18.87 -21.73 14.45
CA ARG A 51 19.70 -22.03 15.63
C ARG A 51 20.09 -20.79 16.44
N ALA A 52 20.03 -19.60 15.85
CA ALA A 52 20.30 -18.34 16.54
C ALA A 52 19.17 -17.89 17.48
N PHE A 53 18.06 -18.62 17.54
CA PHE A 53 16.96 -18.35 18.46
C PHE A 53 17.40 -18.53 19.93
N LYS A 54 17.34 -17.45 20.71
CA LYS A 54 17.80 -17.41 22.11
C LYS A 54 16.69 -17.61 23.15
N GLY A 55 15.44 -17.84 22.74
CA GLY A 55 14.31 -18.05 23.68
C GLY A 55 13.75 -16.79 24.35
N GLN A 56 14.20 -15.59 23.98
CA GLN A 56 13.70 -14.31 24.54
C GLN A 56 12.27 -13.94 24.07
N SER A 57 11.72 -14.68 23.12
CA SER A 57 10.37 -14.52 22.60
C SER A 57 9.78 -15.90 22.30
N LYS A 58 8.46 -15.97 22.03
CA LYS A 58 7.86 -17.21 21.52
C LYS A 58 8.49 -17.55 20.16
N LEU A 59 8.74 -18.84 19.92
CA LEU A 59 9.33 -19.31 18.66
C LEU A 59 8.52 -18.85 17.44
N THR A 60 7.18 -18.85 17.54
CA THR A 60 6.29 -18.37 16.48
C THR A 60 6.51 -16.90 16.14
N THR A 61 6.69 -16.04 17.14
CA THR A 61 6.99 -14.61 16.96
C THR A 61 8.36 -14.41 16.31
N TYR A 62 9.35 -15.19 16.74
CA TYR A 62 10.69 -15.18 16.14
C TYR A 62 10.63 -15.59 14.66
N LEU A 63 9.97 -16.71 14.36
CA LEU A 63 9.80 -17.21 13.00
C LEU A 63 9.05 -16.21 12.12
N TYR A 64 7.96 -15.63 12.61
CA TYR A 64 7.22 -14.61 11.87
C TYR A 64 8.11 -13.42 11.49
N SER A 65 8.86 -12.88 12.45
CA SER A 65 9.79 -11.76 12.20
C SER A 65 10.89 -12.12 11.20
N LEU A 66 11.45 -13.33 11.33
CA LEU A 66 12.50 -13.84 10.44
C LEU A 66 11.97 -14.01 9.02
N VAL A 67 10.84 -14.70 8.84
CA VAL A 67 10.20 -14.94 7.54
C VAL A 67 9.78 -13.62 6.89
N ASN A 68 9.20 -12.70 7.65
CA ASN A 68 8.84 -11.38 7.17
C ASN A 68 10.07 -10.60 6.66
N SER A 69 11.19 -10.68 7.38
CA SER A 69 12.45 -10.05 6.97
C SER A 69 13.00 -10.68 5.68
N LEU A 70 12.93 -12.02 5.55
CA LEU A 70 13.36 -12.73 4.35
C LEU A 70 12.49 -12.43 3.12
N ALA A 71 11.17 -12.31 3.29
CA ALA A 71 10.28 -11.89 2.20
C ALA A 71 10.61 -10.47 1.73
N ILE A 72 10.92 -9.56 2.65
CA ILE A 72 11.40 -8.21 2.33
C ILE A 72 12.74 -8.26 1.59
N ASP A 73 13.68 -9.11 2.01
CA ASP A 73 14.97 -9.27 1.35
C ASP A 73 14.85 -9.86 -0.06
N PHE A 74 13.95 -10.82 -0.27
CA PHE A 74 13.61 -11.31 -1.61
C PHE A 74 13.11 -10.17 -2.50
N ARG A 75 12.16 -9.37 -2.00
CA ARG A 75 11.64 -8.20 -2.71
C ARG A 75 12.76 -7.23 -3.09
N ARG A 76 13.70 -6.96 -2.17
CA ARG A 76 14.86 -6.08 -2.39
C ARG A 76 15.84 -6.66 -3.39
N LYS A 77 16.01 -7.98 -3.44
CA LYS A 77 16.87 -8.67 -4.41
C LYS A 77 16.29 -8.59 -5.82
N ARG A 78 14.98 -8.80 -5.96
CA ARG A 78 14.28 -8.80 -7.27
C ARG A 78 14.04 -7.40 -7.82
N TYR A 79 13.57 -6.47 -6.98
CA TYR A 79 13.12 -5.14 -7.41
C TYR A 79 14.04 -3.99 -6.98
N GLY A 80 15.12 -4.29 -6.27
CA GLY A 80 16.00 -3.29 -5.67
C GLY A 80 15.42 -2.65 -4.41
N ARG A 81 16.23 -1.80 -3.77
CA ARG A 81 15.77 -1.01 -2.61
C ARG A 81 15.02 0.23 -3.10
N ARG A 82 13.75 0.36 -2.70
CA ARG A 82 13.01 1.61 -2.81
C ARG A 82 13.66 2.64 -1.90
N ARG A 83 14.34 3.63 -2.48
CA ARG A 83 14.94 4.76 -1.77
C ARG A 83 14.36 6.05 -2.34
N ILE A 84 14.10 7.00 -1.46
CA ILE A 84 13.71 8.34 -1.84
C ILE A 84 14.99 9.05 -2.31
N PRO A 85 15.00 9.71 -3.48
CA PRO A 85 16.14 10.46 -3.96
C PRO A 85 16.56 11.55 -2.95
N THR A 86 17.86 11.76 -2.76
CA THR A 86 18.38 12.76 -1.80
C THR A 86 17.83 14.16 -2.08
N ALA A 87 17.66 14.52 -3.35
CA ALA A 87 17.07 15.80 -3.76
C ALA A 87 15.63 16.00 -3.26
N VAL A 88 14.88 14.93 -3.02
CA VAL A 88 13.53 14.98 -2.45
C VAL A 88 13.62 15.06 -0.92
N VAL A 89 14.52 14.29 -0.31
CA VAL A 89 14.74 14.31 1.15
C VAL A 89 15.14 15.71 1.63
N THR A 90 15.97 16.43 0.87
CA THR A 90 16.41 17.78 1.20
C THR A 90 15.27 18.81 1.21
N LEU A 91 14.17 18.55 0.52
CA LEU A 91 12.99 19.44 0.50
C LEU A 91 12.11 19.28 1.74
N GLY A 92 12.33 18.22 2.52
CA GLY A 92 11.65 17.96 3.79
C GLY A 92 10.57 16.89 3.73
N LYS A 93 9.89 16.68 4.88
CA LYS A 93 8.96 15.56 5.10
C LYS A 93 7.74 15.58 4.15
N TRP A 94 7.23 16.76 3.79
CA TRP A 94 6.12 16.89 2.85
C TRP A 94 6.51 16.36 1.46
N ALA A 95 7.73 16.66 1.00
CA ALA A 95 8.23 16.22 -0.30
C ALA A 95 8.43 14.71 -0.35
N GLU A 96 8.92 14.11 0.74
CA GLU A 96 8.98 12.66 0.87
C GLU A 96 7.60 12.01 0.79
N ALA A 97 6.60 12.59 1.46
CA ALA A 97 5.23 12.08 1.43
C ALA A 97 4.63 12.15 0.03
N VAL A 98 4.79 13.28 -0.67
CA VAL A 98 4.36 13.45 -2.07
C VAL A 98 5.02 12.42 -2.97
N TYR A 99 6.33 12.22 -2.84
CA TYR A 99 7.04 11.23 -3.65
C TYR A 99 6.51 9.81 -3.41
N ARG A 100 6.18 9.45 -2.16
CA ARG A 100 5.56 8.15 -1.85
C ARG A 100 4.18 8.01 -2.47
N LEU A 101 3.34 9.03 -2.36
CA LEU A 101 1.97 9.02 -2.88
C LEU A 101 1.96 8.94 -4.41
N VAL A 102 2.74 9.80 -5.07
CA VAL A 102 2.75 9.90 -6.54
C VAL A 102 3.57 8.78 -7.17
N CYS A 103 4.83 8.58 -6.78
CA CYS A 103 5.70 7.61 -7.47
C CYS A 103 5.46 6.15 -7.06
N TRP A 104 5.04 5.87 -5.81
CA TRP A 104 4.92 4.48 -5.33
C TRP A 104 3.49 3.98 -5.22
N GLN A 105 2.54 4.88 -5.03
CA GLN A 105 1.11 4.55 -4.89
C GLN A 105 0.28 5.04 -6.09
N ASN A 106 0.91 5.69 -7.08
CA ASN A 106 0.29 6.17 -8.31
C ASN A 106 -0.90 7.15 -8.11
N PHE A 107 -0.93 7.86 -6.98
CA PHE A 107 -1.92 8.93 -6.78
C PHE A 107 -1.63 10.13 -7.69
N SER A 108 -2.70 10.86 -8.03
CA SER A 108 -2.51 12.13 -8.73
C SER A 108 -1.85 13.16 -7.81
N VAL A 109 -1.25 14.17 -8.42
CA VAL A 109 -0.64 15.30 -7.70
C VAL A 109 -1.70 16.02 -6.83
N ASP A 110 -2.94 16.04 -7.29
CA ASP A 110 -4.05 16.69 -6.59
C ASP A 110 -4.46 15.92 -5.35
N ASP A 111 -4.55 14.59 -5.45
CA ASP A 111 -4.80 13.71 -4.31
C ASP A 111 -3.66 13.85 -3.28
N ALA A 112 -2.41 13.90 -3.76
CA ALA A 112 -1.25 14.05 -2.88
C ALA A 112 -1.32 15.31 -2.01
N TYR A 113 -1.76 16.45 -2.57
CA TYR A 113 -1.98 17.66 -1.80
C TYR A 113 -3.12 17.50 -0.78
N ASP A 114 -4.23 16.88 -1.17
CA ASP A 114 -5.36 16.69 -0.26
C ASP A 114 -4.96 15.85 0.95
N PHE A 115 -4.18 14.78 0.73
CA PHE A 115 -3.61 13.97 1.80
C PHE A 115 -2.67 14.78 2.69
N LEU A 116 -1.77 15.58 2.10
CA LEU A 116 -0.84 16.43 2.86
C LEU A 116 -1.56 17.45 3.75
N GLN A 117 -2.69 18.00 3.29
CA GLN A 117 -3.50 18.93 4.07
C GLN A 117 -4.12 18.23 5.28
N VAL A 118 -4.70 17.03 5.08
CA VAL A 118 -5.24 16.22 6.18
C VAL A 118 -4.15 15.84 7.18
N ASP A 119 -2.96 15.49 6.70
CA ASP A 119 -1.80 15.15 7.53
C ASP A 119 -1.13 16.36 8.19
N GLY A 120 -1.54 17.59 7.84
CA GLY A 120 -0.92 18.84 8.32
C GLY A 120 0.54 19.00 7.89
N LEU A 121 0.97 18.30 6.83
CA LEU A 121 2.36 18.28 6.37
C LEU A 121 2.70 19.47 5.45
N PHE A 122 1.69 20.14 4.88
CA PHE A 122 1.88 21.28 4.01
C PHE A 122 0.86 22.38 4.32
N SER A 123 1.33 23.59 4.63
CA SER A 123 0.48 24.73 5.02
C SER A 123 0.28 25.76 3.91
N GLY A 124 0.95 25.62 2.78
CA GLY A 124 0.86 26.55 1.65
C GLY A 124 -0.42 26.39 0.84
N SER A 125 -0.70 27.38 0.00
CA SER A 125 -1.79 27.30 -0.98
C SER A 125 -1.48 26.24 -2.05
N TYR A 126 -2.50 25.80 -2.78
CA TYR A 126 -2.30 24.85 -3.86
C TYR A 126 -1.39 25.37 -4.99
N GLU A 127 -1.44 26.66 -5.29
CA GLU A 127 -0.57 27.26 -6.31
C GLU A 127 0.90 27.18 -5.87
N GLN A 128 1.17 27.43 -4.58
CA GLN A 128 2.50 27.25 -3.99
C GLN A 128 2.94 25.78 -4.07
N PHE A 129 2.01 24.85 -3.84
CA PHE A 129 2.28 23.41 -3.97
C PHE A 129 2.64 23.00 -5.40
N GLN A 130 1.89 23.48 -6.40
CA GLN A 130 2.15 23.19 -7.81
C GLN A 130 3.54 23.67 -8.25
N GLN A 131 4.01 24.81 -7.72
CA GLN A 131 5.36 25.29 -7.97
C GLN A 131 6.41 24.44 -7.22
N ALA A 132 6.13 24.07 -5.98
CA ALA A 132 7.05 23.33 -5.13
C ALA A 132 7.26 21.87 -5.55
N ILE A 133 6.31 21.25 -6.26
CA ILE A 133 6.39 19.84 -6.68
C ILE A 133 7.24 19.61 -7.93
N VAL A 134 7.54 20.65 -8.72
CA VAL A 134 8.35 20.56 -9.96
C VAL A 134 9.66 19.77 -9.77
N PRO A 135 10.51 20.01 -8.75
CA PRO A 135 11.71 19.21 -8.52
C PRO A 135 11.42 17.74 -8.19
N ILE A 136 10.29 17.46 -7.53
CA ILE A 136 9.89 16.08 -7.16
C ILE A 136 9.42 15.30 -8.39
N GLN A 137 8.67 15.93 -9.30
CA GLN A 137 8.22 15.31 -10.56
C GLN A 137 9.38 14.94 -11.48
N LYS A 138 10.48 15.71 -11.43
CA LYS A 138 11.71 15.43 -12.19
C LYS A 138 12.54 14.30 -11.58
N ALA A 139 12.25 13.89 -10.35
CA ALA A 139 13.00 12.85 -9.68
C ALA A 139 12.64 11.45 -10.24
N PRO A 140 13.60 10.53 -10.35
CA PRO A 140 13.36 9.23 -10.97
C PRO A 140 12.45 8.34 -10.11
N CYS A 141 11.20 8.15 -10.52
CA CYS A 141 10.29 7.20 -9.88
C CYS A 141 10.65 5.75 -10.29
N ARG A 142 11.33 4.99 -9.42
CA ARG A 142 11.49 3.54 -9.62
C ARG A 142 10.15 2.83 -9.36
N GLN A 143 9.40 2.55 -10.42
CA GLN A 143 8.21 1.70 -10.35
C GLN A 143 8.63 0.23 -10.20
N ASN A 144 7.78 -0.59 -9.56
CA ASN A 144 7.93 -2.04 -9.69
C ASN A 144 7.48 -2.40 -11.11
N PRO A 145 8.24 -3.23 -11.85
CA PRO A 145 7.76 -3.71 -13.14
C PRO A 145 6.45 -4.48 -12.92
N SER A 146 5.35 -3.97 -13.46
CA SER A 146 4.13 -4.76 -13.62
C SER A 146 4.34 -5.64 -14.85
N PHE A 147 4.25 -6.96 -14.70
CA PHE A 147 4.13 -7.84 -15.84
C PHE A 147 2.81 -7.53 -16.53
N MET A 148 2.88 -6.81 -17.64
CA MET A 148 1.75 -6.67 -18.56
C MET A 148 1.80 -7.86 -19.50
N THR A 149 0.72 -8.64 -19.53
CA THR A 149 0.49 -9.63 -20.58
C THR A 149 0.40 -8.89 -21.91
N MET A 150 1.03 -9.42 -22.96
CA MET A 150 1.09 -8.76 -24.28
C MET A 150 -0.28 -8.48 -24.92
N ASP A 151 -1.35 -9.08 -24.39
CA ASP A 151 -2.73 -8.90 -24.87
C ASP A 151 -3.41 -7.59 -24.43
N ASP A 152 -2.78 -6.77 -23.56
CA ASP A 152 -3.42 -5.57 -22.99
C ASP A 152 -2.90 -4.25 -23.60
N CYS A 153 -2.64 -4.25 -24.91
CA CYS A 153 -2.42 -3.02 -25.68
C CYS A 153 -3.76 -2.37 -26.06
N GLY A 154 -4.62 -2.10 -25.07
CA GLY A 154 -5.84 -1.31 -25.21
C GLY A 154 -5.56 0.15 -24.84
N GLY A 155 -5.51 1.01 -25.86
CA GLY A 155 -4.97 2.37 -25.79
C GLY A 155 -5.55 3.32 -24.73
N GLY A 156 -4.71 4.29 -24.36
CA GLY A 156 -5.09 5.37 -23.45
C GLY A 156 -4.07 6.50 -23.43
N ALA A 157 -3.62 6.98 -24.58
CA ALA A 157 -2.94 8.27 -24.66
C ALA A 157 -4.00 9.38 -24.57
N SER A 158 -4.46 9.68 -23.36
CA SER A 158 -5.33 10.82 -23.12
C SER A 158 -4.49 12.10 -23.24
N GLN A 159 -4.69 12.80 -24.35
CA GLN A 159 -4.08 14.09 -24.63
C GLN A 159 -4.43 15.08 -23.51
N LYS A 160 -3.42 15.57 -22.79
CA LYS A 160 -3.58 16.75 -21.93
C LYS A 160 -3.84 17.96 -22.83
N MET A 161 -5.11 18.34 -23.00
CA MET A 161 -5.46 19.66 -23.54
C MET A 161 -4.91 20.74 -22.60
N LYS A 162 -4.30 21.77 -23.20
CA LYS A 162 -3.79 22.96 -22.52
C LYS A 162 -4.95 23.75 -21.94
N ASP A 163 -4.89 24.01 -20.63
CA ASP A 163 -5.88 24.80 -19.91
C ASP A 163 -5.86 26.25 -20.43
N SER A 164 -6.95 26.64 -21.08
CA SER A 164 -7.17 28.00 -21.59
C SER A 164 -7.90 28.78 -20.49
N GLY A 165 -7.26 29.81 -19.94
CA GLY A 165 -7.84 30.87 -19.08
C GLY A 165 -9.09 30.47 -18.28
N SER A 166 -8.90 29.77 -17.16
CA SER A 166 -10.00 29.34 -16.30
C SER A 166 -10.79 30.54 -15.76
N ASN A 167 -12.11 30.53 -15.94
CA ASN A 167 -13.02 31.58 -15.47
C ASN A 167 -12.96 31.69 -13.93
N PRO A 168 -13.06 32.89 -13.31
CA PRO A 168 -13.11 33.05 -11.86
C PRO A 168 -14.14 32.16 -11.15
N LEU A 169 -15.31 31.92 -11.76
CA LEU A 169 -16.31 30.99 -11.22
C LEU A 169 -15.83 29.54 -11.23
N GLU A 170 -15.12 29.14 -12.27
CA GLU A 170 -14.55 27.80 -12.39
C GLU A 170 -13.44 27.58 -11.35
N THR A 171 -12.65 28.61 -11.06
CA THR A 171 -11.64 28.60 -10.00
C THR A 171 -12.29 28.42 -8.61
N LEU A 172 -13.42 29.08 -8.35
CA LEU A 172 -14.18 28.91 -7.10
C LEU A 172 -14.77 27.50 -6.98
N ILE A 173 -15.33 26.96 -8.06
CA ILE A 173 -15.85 25.58 -8.09
C ILE A 173 -14.71 24.57 -7.81
N LYS A 174 -13.54 24.74 -8.44
CA LYS A 174 -12.35 23.90 -8.18
C LYS A 174 -11.93 23.95 -6.71
N LYS A 175 -11.91 25.15 -6.08
CA LYS A 175 -11.60 25.32 -4.65
C LYS A 175 -12.61 24.63 -3.73
N LEU A 176 -13.92 24.81 -3.99
CA LEU A 176 -14.99 24.15 -3.23
C LEU A 176 -14.93 22.64 -3.33
N ASN A 177 -14.70 22.10 -4.53
CA ASN A 177 -14.55 20.66 -4.75
C ASN A 177 -13.37 20.10 -3.97
N ARG A 178 -12.25 20.83 -3.90
CA ARG A 178 -11.11 20.42 -3.07
C ARG A 178 -11.43 20.43 -1.59
N GLN A 179 -12.08 21.46 -1.05
CA GLN A 179 -12.45 21.49 0.38
C GLN A 179 -13.30 20.26 0.74
N ARG A 180 -14.30 19.94 -0.09
CA ARG A 180 -15.12 18.73 0.06
C ARG A 180 -14.30 17.44 0.00
N ARG A 181 -13.31 17.35 -0.90
CA ARG A 181 -12.41 16.18 -0.99
C ARG A 181 -11.55 16.03 0.26
N ILE A 182 -10.98 17.11 0.79
CA ILE A 182 -10.18 17.10 2.02
C ILE A 182 -11.03 16.63 3.21
N GLU A 183 -12.25 17.16 3.34
CA GLU A 183 -13.21 16.73 4.36
C GLU A 183 -13.59 15.26 4.19
N ALA A 184 -13.84 14.80 2.96
CA ALA A 184 -14.15 13.39 2.68
C ALA A 184 -13.00 12.46 3.10
N VAL A 185 -11.76 12.79 2.75
CA VAL A 185 -10.58 12.01 3.13
C VAL A 185 -10.43 11.92 4.65
N LYS A 186 -10.68 13.04 5.35
CA LYS A 186 -10.64 13.08 6.82
C LYS A 186 -11.68 12.13 7.42
N VAL A 187 -12.94 12.20 6.97
CA VAL A 187 -14.03 11.33 7.44
C VAL A 187 -13.74 9.85 7.14
N ILE A 188 -13.20 9.54 5.95
CA ILE A 188 -12.84 8.17 5.58
C ILE A 188 -11.74 7.63 6.49
N ARG A 189 -10.69 8.42 6.79
CA ARG A 189 -9.62 7.99 7.69
C ARG A 189 -10.14 7.74 9.10
N GLU A 190 -10.87 8.67 9.68
CA GLU A 190 -11.49 8.52 11.01
C GLU A 190 -12.41 7.30 11.07
N THR A 191 -13.19 7.07 10.01
CA THR A 191 -14.05 5.88 9.91
C THR A 191 -13.23 4.61 9.85
N THR A 192 -12.16 4.58 9.05
CA THR A 192 -11.27 3.42 8.89
C THR A 192 -10.59 3.07 10.22
N ASP A 193 -10.07 4.07 10.93
CA ASP A 193 -9.37 3.87 12.21
C ASP A 193 -10.30 3.34 13.30
N SER A 194 -11.61 3.64 13.21
CA SER A 194 -12.63 3.09 14.12
C SER A 194 -13.02 1.62 13.84
N LEU A 195 -12.58 1.03 12.72
CA LEU A 195 -12.92 -0.34 12.35
C LEU A 195 -12.06 -1.38 13.10
N PRO A 196 -12.54 -2.63 13.25
CA PRO A 196 -11.72 -3.74 13.71
C PRO A 196 -10.51 -3.99 12.79
N GLU A 197 -9.38 -4.47 13.35
CA GLU A 197 -8.12 -4.69 12.62
C GLU A 197 -8.28 -5.51 11.33
N ASN A 198 -9.09 -6.59 11.36
CA ASN A 198 -9.33 -7.43 10.18
C ASN A 198 -10.06 -6.68 9.07
N ASP A 199 -10.97 -5.77 9.43
CA ASP A 199 -11.74 -4.98 8.47
C ASP A 199 -10.88 -3.83 7.91
N GLN A 200 -10.03 -3.22 8.74
CA GLN A 200 -8.99 -2.27 8.28
C GLN A 200 -8.05 -2.93 7.27
N LEU A 201 -7.58 -4.15 7.58
CA LEU A 201 -6.70 -4.92 6.70
C LEU A 201 -7.40 -5.28 5.39
N LEU A 202 -8.68 -5.69 5.44
CA LEU A 202 -9.48 -5.99 4.25
C LEU A 202 -9.61 -4.77 3.33
N VAL A 203 -9.94 -3.59 3.88
CA VAL A 203 -10.02 -2.34 3.12
C VAL A 203 -8.67 -2.00 2.49
N ARG A 204 -7.58 -2.11 3.26
CA ARG A 204 -6.23 -1.83 2.79
C ARG A 204 -5.77 -2.75 1.67
N LEU A 205 -6.08 -4.05 1.75
CA LEU A 205 -5.73 -5.01 0.71
C LEU A 205 -6.48 -4.70 -0.60
N VAL A 206 -7.79 -4.44 -0.51
CA VAL A 206 -8.65 -4.26 -1.68
C VAL A 206 -8.45 -2.91 -2.34
N TYR A 207 -8.46 -1.82 -1.58
CA TYR A 207 -8.41 -0.45 -2.12
C TYR A 207 -7.05 0.22 -2.02
N GLY A 208 -6.18 -0.23 -1.11
CA GLY A 208 -4.84 0.35 -0.93
C GLY A 208 -3.73 -0.41 -1.65
N SER A 209 -4.00 -1.60 -2.16
CA SER A 209 -3.01 -2.44 -2.87
C SER A 209 -3.64 -3.20 -4.04
N ASP A 210 -4.85 -2.82 -4.45
CA ASP A 210 -5.59 -3.37 -5.60
C ASP A 210 -5.69 -4.91 -5.64
N HIS A 211 -5.69 -5.56 -4.48
CA HIS A 211 -5.90 -7.00 -4.44
C HIS A 211 -7.38 -7.29 -4.76
N PRO A 212 -7.70 -8.19 -5.70
CA PRO A 212 -9.06 -8.62 -5.90
C PRO A 212 -9.60 -9.24 -4.62
N VAL A 213 -10.89 -8.99 -4.36
CA VAL A 213 -11.57 -9.40 -3.12
C VAL A 213 -11.38 -10.87 -2.79
N ARG A 214 -11.31 -11.75 -3.79
CA ARG A 214 -11.08 -13.19 -3.59
C ARG A 214 -9.72 -13.48 -2.96
N VAL A 215 -8.68 -12.74 -3.35
CA VAL A 215 -7.31 -12.93 -2.82
C VAL A 215 -7.19 -12.24 -1.48
N ALA A 216 -7.75 -11.04 -1.31
CA ALA A 216 -7.82 -10.39 -0.01
C ALA A 216 -8.54 -11.27 1.03
N ALA A 217 -9.65 -11.91 0.66
CA ALA A 217 -10.39 -12.84 1.51
C ALA A 217 -9.53 -14.02 1.99
N LYS A 218 -8.70 -14.60 1.09
CA LYS A 218 -7.77 -15.69 1.44
C LYS A 218 -6.67 -15.24 2.41
N VAL A 219 -6.26 -13.97 2.38
CA VAL A 219 -5.21 -13.44 3.27
C VAL A 219 -5.71 -13.26 4.71
N ILE A 220 -7.02 -13.02 4.87
CA ILE A 220 -7.68 -12.81 6.17
C ILE A 220 -8.52 -14.02 6.61
N ASP A 221 -8.30 -15.18 6.00
CA ASP A 221 -9.00 -16.44 6.29
C ASP A 221 -10.53 -16.35 6.24
N LEU A 222 -11.06 -15.61 5.28
CA LEU A 222 -12.50 -15.50 5.00
C LEU A 222 -12.89 -16.14 3.66
N SER A 223 -14.15 -16.56 3.56
CA SER A 223 -14.73 -16.90 2.26
C SER A 223 -14.91 -15.64 1.40
N ALA A 224 -14.81 -15.80 0.07
CA ALA A 224 -14.98 -14.67 -0.85
C ALA A 224 -16.37 -14.02 -0.74
N SER A 225 -17.43 -14.79 -0.42
CA SER A 225 -18.77 -14.25 -0.20
C SER A 225 -18.86 -13.45 1.09
N ALA A 226 -18.25 -13.94 2.18
CA ALA A 226 -18.19 -13.22 3.45
C ALA A 226 -17.40 -11.90 3.32
N ALA A 227 -16.25 -11.91 2.65
CA ALA A 227 -15.45 -10.71 2.41
C ALA A 227 -16.22 -9.65 1.60
N ARG A 228 -16.93 -10.04 0.52
CA ARG A 228 -17.78 -9.12 -0.24
C ARG A 228 -18.92 -8.54 0.61
N ARG A 229 -19.56 -9.36 1.44
CA ARG A 229 -20.65 -8.93 2.32
C ARG A 229 -20.15 -7.91 3.35
N ARG A 230 -18.98 -8.17 3.95
CA ARG A 230 -18.32 -7.23 4.86
C ARG A 230 -17.96 -5.93 4.16
N LEU A 231 -17.29 -5.98 3.01
CA LEU A 231 -16.96 -4.78 2.21
C LEU A 231 -18.21 -3.95 1.89
N LYS A 232 -19.31 -4.58 1.48
CA LYS A 232 -20.57 -3.88 1.22
C LYS A 232 -21.07 -3.15 2.47
N GLY A 233 -21.04 -3.79 3.64
CA GLY A 233 -21.39 -3.17 4.91
C GLY A 233 -20.48 -1.99 5.27
N LEU A 234 -19.17 -2.13 5.07
CA LEU A 234 -18.20 -1.05 5.28
C LEU A 234 -18.45 0.14 4.34
N LEU A 235 -18.71 -0.11 3.06
CA LEU A 235 -19.04 0.94 2.08
C LEU A 235 -20.32 1.70 2.45
N ILE A 236 -21.33 1.00 2.98
CA ILE A 236 -22.54 1.64 3.50
C ILE A 236 -22.18 2.55 4.69
N LYS A 237 -21.36 2.07 5.63
CA LYS A 237 -20.91 2.87 6.78
C LYS A 237 -20.11 4.11 6.35
N TYR A 238 -19.19 3.98 5.37
CA TYR A 238 -18.48 5.13 4.81
C TYR A 238 -19.46 6.12 4.17
N ARG A 239 -20.43 5.64 3.39
CA ARG A 239 -21.45 6.49 2.78
C ARG A 239 -22.28 7.23 3.82
N GLU A 240 -22.75 6.55 4.86
CA GLU A 240 -23.53 7.17 5.94
C GLU A 240 -22.73 8.26 6.66
N ASN A 241 -21.46 8.00 6.98
CA ASN A 241 -20.59 8.99 7.62
C ASN A 241 -20.28 10.20 6.72
N LEU A 242 -20.07 9.96 5.42
CA LEU A 242 -19.90 11.04 4.44
C LEU A 242 -21.17 11.88 4.28
N LEU A 243 -22.34 11.25 4.26
CA LEU A 243 -23.63 11.94 4.20
C LEU A 243 -23.90 12.75 5.47
N ALA A 244 -23.54 12.23 6.64
CA ALA A 244 -23.63 12.94 7.91
C ALA A 244 -22.74 14.19 7.94
N ALA A 245 -21.58 14.14 7.27
CA ALA A 245 -20.69 15.28 7.06
C ALA A 245 -21.17 16.24 5.95
N GLY A 246 -22.32 15.99 5.32
CA GLY A 246 -22.90 16.84 4.28
C GLY A 246 -22.36 16.59 2.87
N ILE A 247 -21.56 15.53 2.66
CA ILE A 247 -20.94 15.18 1.38
C ILE A 247 -21.87 14.23 0.64
N ARG A 248 -22.73 14.78 -0.24
CA ARG A 248 -23.81 14.03 -0.92
C ARG A 248 -23.44 13.48 -2.30
N GLU A 249 -22.46 14.09 -2.97
CA GLU A 249 -21.98 13.70 -4.30
C GLU A 249 -20.45 13.78 -4.32
N LEU A 250 -19.82 12.65 -4.65
CA LEU A 250 -18.42 12.53 -5.07
C LEU A 250 -18.41 11.89 -6.45
#